data_AF-A0A0Q7QJA8-F1
#
_entry.id   AF-A0A0Q7QJA8-F1
#
_cell.length_a   1.000
_cell.length_b   1.000
_cell.length_c   1.000
_cell.angle_alpha   90.00
_cell.angle_beta   90.00
_cell.angle_gamma   90.00
#
_symmetry.space_group_name_H-M   'P 1'
#
loop_
_entity.id
_entity.type
_entity.pdbx_description
1 polymer ?
#
loop_
_entity_poly.entity_id
_entity_poly.type
_entity_poly.pdbx_seq_one_letter_code
_entity_poly.pdbx_strand_id
1 'polypeptide(L)'
;MATLTETRPSRGTRLRPPLLLGAGLGAATLALHLRDPHASGSWGLCPFNFITGLQCPGCGGLRAVNDLTNFDLVGALSSNLVVVLGIPLAVLLWLRWVRDAWVGAPVTGPSQGLSTPVVAVLLGTVLVFGVLRNLPFGAWLAP
;
A
#
# COMPACT_ATOMS: atom_id res chain seq x y z
N MET A 1 -25.91 -40.85 7.78
CA MET A 1 -25.92 -39.43 7.37
C MET A 1 -25.38 -38.60 8.54
N ALA A 2 -24.08 -38.28 8.52
CA ALA A 2 -23.48 -37.40 9.52
C ALA A 2 -23.55 -35.97 9.01
N THR A 3 -24.39 -35.15 9.63
CA THR A 3 -24.41 -33.70 9.46
C THR A 3 -23.09 -33.14 9.97
N LEU A 4 -22.22 -32.69 9.07
CA LEU A 4 -21.06 -31.89 9.45
C LEU A 4 -21.59 -30.58 10.01
N THR A 5 -21.55 -30.42 11.33
CA THR A 5 -21.82 -29.15 12.00
C THR A 5 -20.73 -28.18 11.57
N GLU A 6 -21.01 -27.33 10.59
CA GLU A 6 -20.08 -26.30 10.15
C GLU A 6 -19.97 -25.24 11.25
N THR A 7 -18.99 -25.41 12.14
CA THR A 7 -18.68 -24.45 13.19
C THR A 7 -18.19 -23.16 12.54
N ARG A 8 -19.04 -22.11 12.54
CA ARG A 8 -18.59 -20.78 12.12
C ARG A 8 -17.37 -20.36 12.95
N PRO A 9 -16.28 -19.89 12.32
CA PRO A 9 -15.10 -19.45 13.04
C PRO A 9 -15.47 -18.34 14.05
N SER A 10 -14.84 -18.34 15.22
CA SER A 10 -15.11 -17.34 16.27
C SER A 10 -14.74 -15.92 15.80
N ARG A 11 -15.31 -14.88 16.43
CA ARG A 11 -14.99 -13.48 16.11
C ARG A 11 -13.49 -13.21 16.22
N GLY A 12 -12.83 -13.77 17.24
CA GLY A 12 -11.38 -13.65 17.42
C GLY A 12 -10.61 -14.19 16.22
N THR A 13 -10.97 -15.38 15.72
CA THR A 13 -10.33 -15.98 14.54
C THR A 13 -10.49 -15.10 13.29
N ARG A 14 -11.65 -14.46 13.09
CA ARG A 14 -11.91 -13.58 11.93
C ARG A 14 -11.17 -12.26 11.99
N LEU A 15 -10.99 -11.70 13.19
CA LEU A 15 -10.32 -10.40 13.37
C LEU A 15 -8.79 -10.50 13.35
N ARG A 16 -8.22 -11.67 13.63
CA ARG A 16 -6.76 -11.86 13.68
C ARG A 16 -6.05 -11.36 12.42
N PRO A 17 -6.44 -11.76 11.18
CA PRO A 17 -5.73 -11.32 9.99
C PRO A 17 -5.72 -9.79 9.74
N PRO A 18 -6.87 -9.06 9.74
CA PRO A 18 -6.83 -7.62 9.53
C PRO A 18 -6.10 -6.87 10.65
N LEU A 19 -6.18 -7.34 11.89
CA LEU A 19 -5.47 -6.73 13.01
C LEU A 19 -3.96 -6.95 12.92
N LEU A 20 -3.51 -8.14 12.53
CA LEU A 20 -2.08 -8.41 12.31
C LEU A 20 -1.53 -7.58 11.16
N LEU A 21 -2.26 -7.46 10.05
CA LEU A 21 -1.87 -6.59 8.95
C LEU A 21 -1.78 -5.13 9.42
N GLY A 22 -2.81 -4.63 10.10
CA GLY A 22 -2.85 -3.26 10.60
C GLY A 22 -1.71 -2.96 11.58
N ALA A 23 -1.44 -3.89 12.51
CA ALA A 23 -0.33 -3.77 13.45
C ALA A 23 1.03 -3.76 12.75
N GLY A 24 1.24 -4.64 11.77
CA GLY A 24 2.47 -4.69 10.99
C GLY A 24 2.71 -3.42 10.18
N LEU A 25 1.68 -2.93 9.48
CA LEU A 25 1.76 -1.66 8.73
C LEU A 25 1.94 -0.45 9.65
N GLY A 26 1.27 -0.44 10.80
CA GLY A 26 1.44 0.60 11.81
C GLY A 26 2.86 0.64 12.37
N ALA A 27 3.44 -0.51 12.69
CA ALA A 27 4.82 -0.62 13.14
C ALA A 27 5.83 -0.18 12.06
N ALA A 28 5.63 -0.58 10.80
CA ALA A 28 6.45 -0.14 9.69
C ALA A 28 6.36 1.38 9.47
N THR A 29 5.15 1.94 9.52
CA THR A 29 4.91 3.39 9.40
C THR A 29 5.59 4.16 10.53
N LEU A 30 5.49 3.68 11.77
CA LEU A 30 6.19 4.27 12.91
C LEU A 30 7.71 4.20 12.75
N ALA A 31 8.23 3.07 12.26
CA ALA A 31 9.66 2.93 12.01
C ALA A 31 10.15 3.92 10.95
N LEU A 32 9.36 4.14 9.88
CA LEU A 32 9.65 5.15 8.86
C LEU A 32 9.59 6.57 9.43
N HIS A 33 8.63 6.88 10.29
CA HIS A 33 8.54 8.18 10.95
C HIS A 33 9.79 8.47 11.81
N LEU A 34 10.28 7.46 12.54
CA LEU A 34 11.41 7.59 13.46
C LEU A 34 12.79 7.49 12.78
N ARG A 35 12.88 6.83 11.63
CA ARG A 35 14.14 6.66 10.88
C ARG A 35 13.96 7.18 9.46
N ASP A 36 14.51 8.36 9.22
CA ASP A 36 14.40 9.10 7.98
C ASP A 36 14.91 8.30 6.74
N PRO A 37 14.02 7.97 5.77
CA PRO A 37 14.39 7.33 4.51
C PRO A 37 15.00 8.25 3.45
N HIS A 38 15.05 9.57 3.67
CA HIS A 38 15.82 10.49 2.84
C HIS A 38 17.32 10.40 3.13
N ALA A 39 17.70 10.00 4.34
CA ALA A 39 19.10 9.75 4.67
C ALA A 39 19.64 8.57 3.85
N SER A 40 20.77 8.78 3.14
CA SER A 40 21.36 7.77 2.27
C SER A 40 21.74 6.50 3.06
N GLY A 41 21.39 5.33 2.53
CA GLY A 41 21.67 4.04 3.15
C GLY A 41 20.82 3.69 4.38
N SER A 42 19.89 4.54 4.80
CA SER A 42 19.00 4.30 5.96
C SER A 42 18.12 3.05 5.80
N TRP A 43 17.57 2.81 4.62
CA TRP A 43 16.66 1.68 4.35
C TRP A 43 17.15 0.82 3.18
N GLY A 44 18.46 0.80 2.96
CA GLY A 44 19.09 0.11 1.84
C GLY A 44 18.96 0.87 0.52
N LEU A 45 19.35 0.20 -0.56
CA LEU A 45 19.28 0.73 -1.92
C LEU A 45 18.13 0.09 -2.70
N CYS A 46 17.59 0.81 -3.68
CA CYS A 46 16.68 0.25 -4.67
C CYS A 46 17.50 -0.43 -5.78
N PRO A 47 17.47 -1.77 -5.95
CA PRO A 47 18.29 -2.44 -6.94
C PRO A 47 17.98 -1.98 -8.37
N PHE A 48 16.71 -1.73 -8.67
CA PHE A 48 16.28 -1.27 -9.98
C PHE A 48 16.91 0.07 -10.35
N ASN A 49 16.81 1.07 -9.47
CA ASN A 49 17.41 2.38 -9.70
C ASN A 49 18.95 2.29 -9.72
N PHE A 50 19.53 1.45 -8.86
CA PHE A 50 20.98 1.26 -8.83
C PHE A 50 21.52 0.68 -10.16
N ILE A 51 20.81 -0.27 -10.76
CA ILE A 51 21.23 -0.94 -12.00
C ILE A 51 20.92 -0.10 -13.25
N THR A 52 19.75 0.55 -13.29
CA THR A 52 19.23 1.20 -14.51
C THR A 52 19.37 2.72 -14.51
N GLY A 53 19.53 3.34 -13.35
CA GLY A 53 19.39 4.79 -13.16
C GLY A 53 17.95 5.30 -13.27
N LEU A 54 16.97 4.43 -13.49
CA LEU A 54 15.57 4.80 -13.65
C LEU A 54 14.79 4.63 -12.34
N GLN A 55 13.80 5.50 -12.13
CA GLN A 55 12.88 5.42 -11.01
C GLN A 55 11.69 4.53 -11.38
N CYS A 56 11.54 3.37 -10.73
CA CYS A 56 10.37 2.52 -10.93
C CYS A 56 9.11 3.16 -10.27
N PRO A 57 7.90 2.67 -10.56
CA PRO A 57 6.68 3.22 -9.96
C PRO A 57 6.64 3.16 -8.43
N GLY A 58 7.39 2.25 -7.81
CA GLY A 58 7.50 2.12 -6.36
C GLY A 58 8.60 2.97 -5.71
N CYS A 59 9.53 3.53 -6.47
CA CYS A 59 10.62 4.35 -5.92
C CYS A 59 10.06 5.56 -5.15
N GLY A 60 10.70 5.90 -4.03
CA GLY A 60 10.25 6.99 -3.15
C GLY A 60 9.05 6.67 -2.27
N GLY A 61 8.48 5.46 -2.32
CA GLY A 61 7.32 5.10 -1.50
C GLY A 61 7.55 5.19 0.02
N LEU A 62 8.74 4.78 0.50
CA LEU A 62 9.10 4.92 1.91
C LEU A 62 9.20 6.39 2.33
N ARG A 63 9.79 7.23 1.47
CA ARG A 63 9.89 8.68 1.66
C ARG A 63 8.51 9.32 1.71
N ALA A 64 7.62 8.95 0.78
CA ALA A 64 6.25 9.45 0.78
C ALA A 64 5.49 9.12 2.09
N VAL A 65 5.66 7.93 2.65
CA VAL A 65 5.07 7.58 3.94
C VAL A 65 5.69 8.38 5.09
N ASN A 66 7.02 8.54 5.13
CA ASN A 66 7.69 9.38 6.13
C ASN A 66 7.19 10.84 6.05
N ASP A 67 7.18 11.43 4.86
CA ASP A 67 6.74 12.80 4.62
C ASP A 67 5.29 13.00 5.10
N LEU A 68 4.39 12.06 4.77
CA LEU A 68 3.00 12.09 5.28
C LEU A 68 2.92 12.05 6.81
N THR A 69 3.73 11.22 7.47
CA THR A 69 3.76 11.15 8.94
C THR A 69 4.33 12.41 9.59
N ASN A 70 5.12 13.18 8.85
CA ASN A 70 5.66 14.48 9.25
C ASN A 70 4.80 15.67 8.79
N PHE A 71 3.60 15.39 8.25
CA PHE A 71 2.68 16.40 7.70
C PHE A 71 3.22 17.19 6.50
N ASP A 72 4.25 16.69 5.82
CA ASP A 72 4.75 17.25 4.56
C ASP A 72 4.04 16.60 3.36
N LEU A 73 2.89 17.16 3.00
CA LEU A 73 2.11 16.65 1.88
C LEU A 73 2.80 16.90 0.53
N VAL A 74 3.51 18.02 0.38
CA VAL A 74 4.16 18.38 -0.88
C VAL A 74 5.35 17.47 -1.13
N GLY A 75 6.20 17.27 -0.11
CA GLY A 75 7.27 16.29 -0.12
C GLY A 75 6.74 14.89 -0.42
N ALA A 76 5.65 14.48 0.23
CA ALA A 76 5.08 13.15 0.00
C ALA A 76 4.62 12.93 -1.44
N LEU A 77 3.91 13.91 -2.03
CA LEU A 77 3.42 13.85 -3.41
C LEU A 77 4.56 13.80 -4.41
N SER A 78 5.61 14.59 -4.16
CA SER A 78 6.84 14.59 -4.95
C SER A 78 7.58 13.26 -4.84
N SER A 79 7.67 12.69 -3.64
CA SER A 79 8.31 11.39 -3.36
C SER A 79 7.60 10.24 -4.09
N ASN A 80 6.27 10.12 -3.96
CA ASN A 80 5.48 9.12 -4.70
C ASN A 80 3.96 9.41 -4.69
N LEU A 81 3.46 10.02 -5.78
CA LEU A 81 2.04 10.32 -5.96
C LEU A 81 1.11 9.10 -5.85
N VAL A 82 1.50 7.95 -6.42
CA VAL A 82 0.68 6.74 -6.42
C VAL A 82 0.48 6.21 -5.00
N VAL A 83 1.52 6.23 -4.18
CA VAL A 83 1.43 5.82 -2.77
C VAL A 83 0.50 6.76 -1.99
N VAL A 84 0.69 8.07 -2.12
CA VAL A 84 -0.13 9.07 -1.41
C VAL A 84 -1.60 8.92 -1.73
N LEU A 85 -1.96 8.78 -3.01
CA LEU A 85 -3.36 8.62 -3.43
C LEU A 85 -3.91 7.21 -3.15
N GLY A 86 -3.04 6.19 -3.12
CA GLY A 86 -3.43 4.81 -2.82
C GLY A 86 -3.73 4.56 -1.34
N ILE A 87 -3.08 5.27 -0.42
CA ILE A 87 -3.25 5.10 1.04
C ILE A 87 -4.71 5.24 1.48
N PRO A 88 -5.46 6.32 1.12
CA PRO A 88 -6.86 6.44 1.50
C PRO A 88 -7.73 5.26 1.06
N LEU A 89 -7.53 4.79 -0.17
CA LEU A 89 -8.24 3.62 -0.70
C LEU A 89 -7.90 2.35 0.10
N ALA A 90 -6.61 2.12 0.36
CA ALA A 90 -6.15 0.97 1.15
C ALA A 90 -6.72 0.99 2.58
N VAL A 91 -6.73 2.15 3.24
CA VAL A 91 -7.34 2.33 4.56
C VAL A 91 -8.84 2.03 4.53
N LEU A 92 -9.58 2.53 3.54
CA LEU A 92 -11.02 2.26 3.41
C LEU A 92 -11.32 0.77 3.20
N LEU A 93 -10.52 0.09 2.38
CA LEU A 93 -10.66 -1.35 2.13
C LEU A 93 -10.32 -2.16 3.40
N TRP A 94 -9.28 -1.77 4.11
CA TRP A 94 -8.91 -2.40 5.39
C TRP A 94 -9.99 -2.19 6.46
N LEU A 95 -10.55 -0.99 6.59
CA LEU A 95 -11.64 -0.70 7.53
C LEU A 95 -12.90 -1.51 7.20
N ARG A 96 -13.23 -1.65 5.91
CA ARG A 96 -14.31 -2.55 5.47
C ARG A 96 -14.04 -3.99 5.88
N TRP A 97 -12.82 -4.48 5.67
CA TRP A 97 -12.45 -5.83 6.07
C TRP A 97 -12.55 -6.05 7.59
N VAL A 98 -12.07 -5.10 8.40
CA VAL A 98 -12.22 -5.10 9.87
C VAL A 98 -13.70 -5.14 10.26
N ARG A 99 -14.53 -4.28 9.65
CA ARG A 99 -15.98 -4.23 9.89
C ARG A 99 -16.63 -5.59 9.60
N ASP A 100 -16.38 -6.16 8.43
CA ASP A 100 -17.00 -7.41 7.99
C ASP A 100 -16.60 -8.58 8.91
N ALA A 101 -15.32 -8.64 9.30
CA ALA A 101 -14.83 -9.59 10.29
C ALA A 101 -15.49 -9.42 11.66
N TRP A 102 -15.73 -8.17 12.09
CA TRP A 102 -16.37 -7.82 13.36
C TRP A 102 -17.83 -8.26 13.43
N VAL A 103 -18.64 -7.87 12.42
CA VAL A 103 -20.07 -8.21 12.36
C VAL A 103 -20.31 -9.68 11.98
N GLY A 104 -19.28 -10.38 11.51
CA GLY A 104 -19.42 -11.76 11.03
C GLY A 104 -20.25 -11.83 9.76
N ALA A 105 -20.16 -10.79 8.92
CA ALA A 105 -20.73 -10.83 7.59
C ALA A 105 -20.17 -12.07 6.86
N PRO A 106 -20.99 -12.73 6.02
CA PRO A 106 -20.44 -13.73 5.11
C PRO A 106 -19.24 -13.09 4.43
N VAL A 107 -18.11 -13.80 4.37
CA VAL A 107 -17.06 -13.42 3.44
C VAL A 107 -17.67 -13.60 2.07
N THR A 108 -18.39 -12.59 1.57
CA THR A 108 -18.48 -12.29 0.15
C THR A 108 -17.08 -11.91 -0.24
N GLY A 109 -16.20 -12.91 -0.25
CA GLY A 109 -14.89 -12.77 -0.81
C GLY A 109 -15.10 -12.29 -2.24
N PRO A 110 -14.16 -11.54 -2.80
CA PRO A 110 -14.03 -11.52 -4.23
C PRO A 110 -13.69 -12.97 -4.68
N SER A 111 -14.68 -13.87 -4.76
CA SER A 111 -14.61 -15.03 -5.64
C SER A 111 -14.66 -14.58 -7.11
N GLN A 112 -15.04 -13.33 -7.33
CA GLN A 112 -14.71 -12.55 -8.51
C GLN A 112 -13.45 -11.77 -8.15
N GLY A 113 -12.27 -12.19 -8.61
CA GLY A 113 -11.05 -11.38 -8.50
C GLY A 113 -11.27 -9.96 -9.04
N LEU A 114 -10.31 -9.05 -8.84
CA LEU A 114 -10.37 -7.74 -9.50
C LEU A 114 -10.70 -7.96 -10.98
N SER A 115 -11.78 -7.34 -11.46
CA SER A 115 -12.20 -7.51 -12.85
C SER A 115 -11.03 -7.14 -13.78
N THR A 116 -10.89 -7.85 -14.91
CA THR A 116 -9.82 -7.58 -15.88
C THR A 116 -9.69 -6.09 -16.23
N PRO A 117 -10.78 -5.32 -16.40
CA PRO A 117 -10.68 -3.87 -16.60
C PRO A 117 -10.04 -3.12 -15.43
N VAL A 118 -10.38 -3.47 -14.17
CA VAL A 118 -9.78 -2.84 -12.99
C VAL A 118 -8.29 -3.15 -12.90
N VAL A 119 -7.90 -4.41 -13.14
CA VAL A 119 -6.47 -4.78 -13.18
C VAL A 119 -5.74 -4.01 -14.28
N ALA A 120 -6.33 -3.94 -15.48
CA ALA A 120 -5.73 -3.21 -16.60
C ALA A 120 -5.58 -1.71 -16.31
N VAL A 121 -6.58 -1.10 -15.69
CA VAL A 121 -6.52 0.32 -15.27
C VAL A 121 -5.42 0.53 -14.24
N LEU A 122 -5.34 -0.30 -13.19
CA LEU A 122 -4.30 -0.17 -12.16
C LEU A 122 -2.90 -0.34 -12.74
N LEU A 123 -2.70 -1.37 -13.58
CA LEU A 123 -1.43 -1.58 -14.27
C LEU A 123 -1.10 -0.42 -15.21
N GLY A 124 -2.09 0.06 -15.97
CA GLY A 124 -1.94 1.23 -16.83
C GLY A 124 -1.52 2.47 -16.04
N THR A 125 -2.17 2.76 -14.92
CA THR A 125 -1.81 3.88 -14.03
C THR A 125 -0.38 3.75 -13.51
N VAL A 126 0.01 2.56 -13.04
CA VAL A 126 1.36 2.31 -12.52
C VAL A 126 2.42 2.47 -13.61
N LEU A 127 2.16 1.98 -14.81
CA LEU A 127 3.08 2.10 -15.96
C LEU A 127 3.19 3.54 -16.45
N VAL A 128 2.05 4.23 -16.64
CA VAL A 128 2.02 5.63 -17.04
C VAL A 128 2.77 6.49 -16.03
N PHE A 129 2.51 6.31 -14.73
CA PHE A 129 3.24 7.02 -13.68
C PHE A 129 4.75 6.74 -13.74
N GLY A 130 5.15 5.49 -13.91
CA GLY A 130 6.54 5.10 -14.10
C GLY A 130 7.20 5.79 -15.29
N VAL A 131 6.51 5.92 -16.41
CA VAL A 131 7.03 6.64 -17.59
C VAL A 131 7.12 8.14 -17.31
N LEU A 132 6.04 8.76 -16.83
CA LEU A 132 5.96 10.20 -16.60
C LEU A 132 7.05 10.69 -15.64
N ARG A 133 7.35 9.94 -14.56
CA ARG A 133 8.35 10.35 -13.57
C ARG A 133 9.81 10.29 -14.06
N ASN A 134 10.07 9.65 -15.20
CA ASN A 134 11.40 9.59 -15.81
C ASN A 134 11.54 10.58 -16.99
N LEU A 135 10.51 11.38 -17.29
CA LEU A 135 10.54 12.41 -18.33
C LEU A 135 10.84 13.80 -17.74
N PRO A 136 11.40 14.75 -18.51
CA PRO A 136 11.83 16.06 -17.98
C PRO A 136 10.73 16.84 -17.25
N PHE A 137 9.49 16.79 -17.75
CA PHE A 137 8.35 17.46 -17.12
C PHE A 137 7.87 16.77 -15.83
N GLY A 138 8.23 15.51 -15.61
CA GLY A 138 7.88 14.74 -14.42
C GLY A 138 9.05 14.54 -13.46
N ALA A 139 10.18 15.23 -13.67
CA ALA A 139 11.36 15.13 -12.81
C ALA A 139 11.07 15.51 -11.35
N TRP A 140 10.07 16.35 -11.09
CA TRP A 140 9.60 16.69 -9.75
C TRP A 140 8.92 15.52 -9.02
N LEU A 141 8.57 14.43 -9.72
CA LEU A 141 8.08 13.18 -9.14
C LEU A 141 9.22 12.19 -8.83
N ALA A 142 10.47 12.63 -8.91
CA ALA A 142 11.67 11.85 -8.63
C ALA A 142 12.70 12.67 -7.81
N PRO A 143 12.30 13.25 -6.65
CA PRO A 143 13.20 14.03 -5.80
C PRO A 143 14.23 13.14 -5.09
#